data_AF-A0A918HZN5-F1
#
_entry.id   AF-A0A918HZN5-F1
#
_cell.length_a   1.000
_cell.length_b   1.000
_cell.length_c   1.000
_cell.angle_alpha   90.00
_cell.angle_beta   90.00
_cell.angle_gamma   90.00
#
_symmetry.space_group_name_H-M   'P 1'
#
loop_
_entity.id
_entity.type
_entity.pdbx_description
1 polymer ?
#
loop_
_entity_poly.entity_id
_entity_poly.type
_entity_poly.pdbx_seq_one_letter_code
_entity_poly.pdbx_strand_id
1 'polypeptide(L)'
;MRAQIRVTRDGETFVVRLAPSQTAAIANALETLRNQDLGDEALALRVGAGRAEVEELIGRLRELRAAPGDLRLALHQLHVIHGALTAVATTFLVKSRHFSEEPFHNALGVFREDVDALAAHLAQAVSEAARP
;
A
#
# COMPACT_ATOMS: atom_id res chain seq x y z
N MET A 1 0.43 -1.59 14.82
CA MET A 1 0.24 -0.25 14.19
C MET A 1 -1.25 0.13 14.29
N ARG A 2 -1.64 1.42 14.30
CA ARG A 2 -3.07 1.78 14.12
C ARG A 2 -3.43 1.72 12.62
N ALA A 3 -4.40 0.89 12.25
CA ALA A 3 -4.80 0.68 10.86
C ALA A 3 -5.81 1.71 10.31
N GLN A 4 -6.45 2.50 11.18
CA GLN A 4 -7.50 3.42 10.77
C GLN A 4 -6.92 4.54 9.88
N ILE A 5 -7.44 4.63 8.65
CA ILE A 5 -7.12 5.68 7.67
C ILE A 5 -8.33 6.61 7.55
N ARG A 6 -8.08 7.91 7.38
CA ARG A 6 -9.15 8.84 6.99
C ARG A 6 -9.10 9.07 5.49
N VAL A 7 -10.24 8.87 4.84
CA VAL A 7 -10.44 9.12 3.42
C VAL A 7 -11.65 10.03 3.29
N THR A 8 -11.50 11.12 2.53
CA THR A 8 -12.64 11.94 2.11
C THR A 8 -12.68 12.00 0.59
N ARG A 9 -13.88 11.94 0.00
CA ARG A 9 -14.05 12.11 -1.44
C ARG A 9 -14.07 13.60 -1.77
N ASP A 10 -13.34 13.98 -2.82
CA ASP A 10 -13.26 15.34 -3.35
C ASP A 10 -13.32 15.26 -4.89
N GLY A 11 -14.54 15.38 -5.42
CA GLY A 11 -14.85 15.12 -6.83
C GLY A 11 -14.52 13.69 -7.26
N GLU A 12 -13.65 13.58 -8.25
CA GLU A 12 -13.13 12.31 -8.80
C GLU A 12 -11.90 11.77 -8.03
N THR A 13 -11.46 12.50 -6.99
CA THR A 13 -10.29 12.14 -6.19
C THR A 13 -10.65 11.84 -4.75
N PHE A 14 -9.73 11.19 -4.05
CA PHE A 14 -9.81 10.88 -2.64
C PHE A 14 -8.66 11.57 -1.91
N VAL A 15 -8.98 12.30 -0.85
CA VAL A 15 -8.00 12.90 0.03
C VAL A 15 -7.76 11.93 1.19
N VAL A 16 -6.55 11.40 1.27
CA VAL A 16 -6.14 10.38 2.23
C VAL A 16 -5.21 11.00 3.26
N ARG A 17 -5.51 10.79 4.55
CA ARG A 17 -4.60 11.15 5.63
C ARG A 17 -4.02 9.89 6.27
N LEU A 18 -2.70 9.77 6.17
CA LEU A 18 -1.93 8.62 6.64
C LEU A 18 -1.06 9.04 7.83
N ALA A 19 -0.98 8.17 8.84
CA ALA A 19 0.03 8.28 9.88
C ALA A 19 1.42 7.91 9.31
N PRO A 20 2.53 8.42 9.88
CA PRO A 20 3.88 8.14 9.37
C PRO A 20 4.21 6.65 9.24
N SER A 21 3.72 5.81 10.15
CA SER A 21 3.90 4.35 10.08
C SER A 21 3.09 3.70 8.96
N GLN A 22 1.89 4.19 8.67
CA GLN A 22 1.07 3.72 7.55
C GLN A 22 1.72 4.10 6.21
N THR A 23 2.18 5.35 6.10
CA THR A 23 2.92 5.83 4.93
C THR A 23 4.17 4.98 4.68
N ALA A 24 4.95 4.69 5.73
CA ALA A 24 6.12 3.83 5.62
C ALA A 24 5.76 2.40 5.22
N ALA A 25 4.74 1.79 5.82
CA ALA A 25 4.29 0.44 5.49
C ALA A 25 3.84 0.32 4.03
N ILE A 26 3.08 1.29 3.52
CA ILE A 26 2.63 1.32 2.12
C ILE A 26 3.83 1.48 1.16
N ALA A 27 4.72 2.43 1.45
CA ALA A 27 5.92 2.64 0.63
C ALA A 27 6.79 1.38 0.59
N ASN A 28 7.07 0.78 1.75
CA ASN A 28 7.87 -0.45 1.86
C ASN A 28 7.21 -1.62 1.13
N ALA A 29 5.87 -1.74 1.16
CA ALA A 29 5.16 -2.78 0.43
C ALA A 29 5.29 -2.61 -1.09
N LEU A 30 5.11 -1.40 -1.60
CA LEU A 30 5.31 -1.08 -3.02
C LEU A 30 6.76 -1.31 -3.45
N GLU A 31 7.73 -0.85 -2.66
CA GLU A 31 9.16 -1.05 -2.91
C GLU A 31 9.52 -2.54 -2.92
N THR A 32 9.01 -3.32 -1.96
CA THR A 32 9.25 -4.76 -1.89
C THR A 32 8.76 -5.47 -3.14
N LEU A 33 7.56 -5.13 -3.61
CA LEU A 33 6.98 -5.73 -4.82
C LEU A 33 7.72 -5.30 -6.09
N ARG A 34 8.07 -4.02 -6.21
CA ARG A 34 8.81 -3.47 -7.35
C ARG A 34 10.23 -4.02 -7.44
N ASN A 35 10.86 -4.33 -6.29
CA ASN A 35 12.20 -4.93 -6.22
C ASN A 35 12.22 -6.42 -6.59
N GLN A 36 11.07 -7.08 -6.74
CA GLN A 36 11.03 -8.47 -7.20
C GLN A 36 11.44 -8.56 -8.68
N ASP A 37 12.31 -9.52 -8.99
CA ASP A 37 12.73 -9.82 -10.36
C ASP A 37 11.74 -10.76 -11.06
N LEU A 38 10.49 -10.30 -11.21
CA LEU A 38 9.38 -11.05 -11.81
C LEU A 38 8.84 -10.41 -13.10
N GLY A 39 9.45 -9.31 -13.54
CA GLY A 39 9.00 -8.54 -14.70
C GLY A 39 7.85 -7.57 -14.40
N ASP A 40 7.58 -6.69 -15.36
CA ASP A 40 6.60 -5.61 -15.22
C ASP A 40 5.15 -6.12 -15.33
N GLU A 41 4.92 -7.20 -16.08
CA GLU A 41 3.61 -7.85 -16.20
C GLU A 41 3.18 -8.49 -14.86
N ALA A 42 4.11 -9.12 -14.14
CA ALA A 42 3.81 -9.69 -12.82
C ALA A 42 3.51 -8.60 -11.78
N LEU A 43 4.21 -7.46 -11.86
CA LEU A 43 3.92 -6.30 -11.02
C LEU A 43 2.52 -5.74 -11.35
N ALA A 44 2.22 -5.53 -12.63
CA ALA A 44 0.93 -5.05 -13.10
C ALA A 44 -0.22 -6.00 -12.70
N LEU A 45 -0.01 -7.32 -12.73
CA LEU A 45 -0.99 -8.28 -12.25
C LEU A 45 -1.29 -8.11 -10.75
N ARG A 46 -0.26 -7.86 -9.93
CA ARG A 46 -0.40 -7.78 -8.47
C ARG A 46 -1.03 -6.49 -7.99
N VAL A 47 -0.69 -5.36 -8.61
CA VAL A 47 -1.10 -4.04 -8.12
C VAL A 47 -1.93 -3.24 -9.12
N GLY A 48 -2.17 -3.76 -10.32
CA GLY A 48 -2.92 -3.08 -11.38
C GLY A 48 -2.15 -1.97 -12.10
N ALA A 49 -0.86 -1.77 -11.80
CA ALA A 49 -0.04 -0.69 -12.34
C ALA A 49 1.36 -1.15 -12.74
N GLY A 50 1.91 -0.49 -13.76
CA GLY A 50 3.28 -0.71 -14.22
C GLY A 50 4.33 -0.06 -13.31
N ARG A 51 5.61 -0.36 -13.59
CA ARG A 51 6.74 0.09 -12.77
C ARG A 51 6.81 1.61 -12.59
N ALA A 52 6.64 2.38 -13.67
CA ALA A 52 6.74 3.83 -13.63
C ALA A 52 5.71 4.47 -12.68
N GLU A 53 4.47 4.00 -12.72
CA GLU A 53 3.40 4.49 -11.83
C GLU A 53 3.65 4.09 -10.37
N VAL A 54 4.13 2.86 -10.14
CA VAL A 54 4.51 2.41 -8.79
C VAL A 54 5.65 3.27 -8.22
N GLU A 55 6.67 3.58 -9.03
CA GLU A 55 7.79 4.45 -8.61
C GLU A 55 7.32 5.88 -8.31
N GLU A 56 6.42 6.45 -9.11
CA GLU A 56 5.83 7.76 -8.84
C GLU A 56 5.10 7.75 -7.47
N LEU A 57 4.29 6.72 -7.23
CA LEU A 57 3.54 6.60 -5.98
C LEU A 57 4.45 6.42 -4.77
N ILE A 58 5.54 5.64 -4.89
CA ILE A 58 6.59 5.51 -3.87
C ILE A 58 7.21 6.89 -3.58
N GLY A 59 7.54 7.67 -4.61
CA GLY A 59 8.08 9.03 -4.46
C GLY A 59 7.16 9.92 -3.65
N ARG A 60 5.87 9.97 -3.99
CA ARG A 60 4.86 10.77 -3.29
C ARG A 60 4.68 10.34 -1.83
N LEU A 61 4.75 9.05 -1.53
CA LEU A 61 4.68 8.55 -0.15
C LEU A 61 5.93 8.92 0.67
N ARG A 62 7.12 8.90 0.04
CA ARG A 62 8.36 9.35 0.68
C ARG A 62 8.32 10.85 1.01
N GLU A 63 7.82 11.66 0.09
CA GLU A 63 7.57 13.09 0.33
C GLU A 63 6.61 13.30 1.49
N LEU A 64 5.49 12.57 1.50
CA LEU A 64 4.50 12.63 2.58
C LEU A 64 5.08 12.22 3.93
N ARG A 65 6.03 11.28 3.95
CA ARG A 65 6.74 10.87 5.17
C ARG A 65 7.65 11.98 5.70
N ALA A 66 8.29 12.75 4.81
CA ALA A 66 9.14 13.87 5.19
C ALA A 66 8.33 15.10 5.64
N ALA A 67 7.17 15.34 5.02
CA ALA A 67 6.25 16.42 5.33
C ALA A 67 4.82 15.88 5.44
N PRO A 68 4.37 15.51 6.66
CA PRO A 68 3.03 14.95 6.87
C PRO A 68 1.92 15.90 6.40
N GLY A 69 0.95 15.34 5.69
CA GLY A 69 -0.14 16.11 5.10
C GLY A 69 -1.22 15.21 4.49
N ASP A 70 -1.94 15.78 3.53
CA ASP A 70 -3.00 15.08 2.81
C ASP A 70 -2.48 14.61 1.45
N LEU A 71 -2.77 13.36 1.11
CA LEU A 71 -2.41 12.75 -0.16
C LEU A 71 -3.64 12.61 -1.05
N ARG A 72 -3.65 13.30 -2.18
CA ARG A 72 -4.76 13.25 -3.15
C ARG A 72 -4.54 12.11 -4.15
N LEU A 73 -5.42 11.13 -4.16
CA LEU A 73 -5.30 9.93 -4.99
C LEU A 73 -6.53 9.73 -5.86
N ALA A 74 -6.33 9.26 -7.09
CA ALA A 74 -7.41 8.70 -7.89
C ALA A 74 -7.81 7.31 -7.33
N LEU A 75 -9.01 6.82 -7.67
CA LEU A 75 -9.45 5.48 -7.28
C LEU A 75 -8.46 4.39 -7.73
N HIS A 76 -7.90 4.54 -8.93
CA HIS A 76 -6.88 3.64 -9.46
C HIS A 76 -5.64 3.59 -8.56
N GLN A 77 -5.13 4.73 -8.09
CA GLN A 77 -3.97 4.77 -7.19
C GLN A 77 -4.28 4.14 -5.82
N LEU A 78 -5.52 4.26 -5.32
CA LEU A 78 -5.97 3.55 -4.12
C LEU A 78 -6.00 2.03 -4.34
N HIS A 79 -6.40 1.58 -5.53
CA HIS A 79 -6.32 0.17 -5.90
C HIS A 79 -4.88 -0.32 -5.92
N VAL A 80 -3.93 0.45 -6.46
CA VAL A 80 -2.50 0.11 -6.41
C VAL A 80 -2.01 -0.10 -4.98
N ILE A 81 -2.37 0.81 -4.06
CA ILE A 81 -2.03 0.68 -2.64
C ILE A 81 -2.67 -0.58 -2.04
N HIS A 82 -3.96 -0.80 -2.26
CA HIS A 82 -4.68 -1.95 -1.74
C HIS A 82 -4.10 -3.28 -2.27
N GLY A 83 -3.81 -3.35 -3.57
CA GLY A 83 -3.14 -4.48 -4.21
C GLY A 83 -1.77 -4.74 -3.60
N ALA A 84 -0.98 -3.68 -3.34
CA ALA A 84 0.33 -3.83 -2.72
C ALA A 84 0.23 -4.42 -1.30
N LEU A 85 -0.67 -3.88 -0.47
CA LEU A 85 -0.87 -4.36 0.91
C LEU A 85 -1.33 -5.82 0.93
N THR A 86 -2.18 -6.24 -0.02
CA THR A 86 -2.69 -7.61 -0.06
C THR A 86 -1.73 -8.62 -0.72
N ALA A 87 -0.87 -8.16 -1.64
CA ALA A 87 0.06 -9.03 -2.36
C ALA A 87 1.41 -9.21 -1.65
N VAL A 88 1.88 -8.23 -0.88
CA VAL A 88 3.25 -8.19 -0.34
C VAL A 88 3.60 -9.41 0.52
N ALA A 89 2.66 -9.95 1.30
CA ALA A 89 2.92 -11.15 2.12
C ALA A 89 3.38 -12.36 1.29
N THR A 90 2.97 -12.44 0.03
CA THR A 90 3.32 -13.57 -0.86
C THR A 90 4.80 -13.60 -1.24
N THR A 91 5.54 -12.48 -1.12
CA THR A 91 6.99 -12.43 -1.39
C THR A 91 7.81 -13.04 -0.26
N PHE A 92 7.20 -13.31 0.90
CA PHE A 92 7.86 -13.86 2.08
C PHE A 92 7.52 -15.33 2.33
N LEU A 93 7.05 -16.03 1.29
CA LEU A 93 6.79 -17.47 1.34
C LEU A 93 8.08 -18.25 1.07
N VAL A 94 8.55 -18.98 2.08
CA VAL A 94 9.69 -19.90 1.95
C VAL A 94 9.23 -21.15 1.20
N LYS A 95 9.91 -21.47 0.10
CA LYS A 95 9.58 -22.58 -0.82
C LYS A 95 8.10 -22.55 -1.24
N SER A 96 7.53 -21.36 -1.39
CA SER A 96 6.12 -21.12 -1.76
C SER A 96 5.08 -21.76 -0.83
N ARG A 97 5.42 -21.99 0.45
CA ARG A 97 4.54 -22.68 1.41
C ARG A 97 4.41 -21.99 2.75
N HIS A 98 5.53 -21.71 3.42
CA HIS A 98 5.53 -21.20 4.78
C HIS A 98 5.80 -19.70 4.77
N PHE A 99 4.92 -18.92 5.40
CA PHE A 99 5.16 -17.51 5.61
C PHE A 99 6.27 -17.31 6.65
N SER A 100 7.24 -16.45 6.34
CA SER A 100 8.31 -16.08 7.27
C SER A 100 8.04 -14.67 7.81
N GLU A 101 7.67 -14.62 9.09
CA GLU A 101 7.24 -13.39 9.76
C GLU A 101 8.41 -12.42 10.00
N GLU A 102 9.56 -12.92 10.43
CA GLU A 102 10.74 -12.08 10.71
C GLU A 102 11.24 -11.31 9.47
N PRO A 103 11.47 -11.94 8.30
CA PRO A 103 11.80 -11.22 7.07
C PRO A 103 10.73 -10.22 6.64
N PHE A 104 9.45 -10.55 6.79
CA PHE A 104 8.36 -9.63 6.50
C PHE A 104 8.41 -8.40 7.41
N HIS A 105 8.56 -8.61 8.71
CA HIS A 105 8.65 -7.55 9.70
C HIS A 105 9.88 -6.67 9.46
N ASN A 106 11.03 -7.28 9.14
CA ASN A 106 12.26 -6.55 8.84
C ASN A 106 12.13 -5.67 7.59
N ALA A 107 11.39 -6.13 6.58
CA ALA A 107 11.19 -5.38 5.34
C ALA A 107 10.14 -4.26 5.47
N LEU A 108 9.02 -4.52 6.14
CA LEU A 108 7.91 -3.57 6.21
C LEU A 108 7.92 -2.70 7.48
N GLY A 109 8.61 -3.14 8.53
CA GLY A 109 8.64 -2.49 9.85
C GLY A 109 7.35 -2.71 10.67
N VAL A 110 6.47 -3.60 10.23
CA VAL A 110 5.16 -3.90 10.84
C VAL A 110 4.83 -5.39 10.69
N PHE A 111 3.90 -5.90 11.49
CA PHE A 111 3.44 -7.29 11.39
C PHE A 111 2.44 -7.49 10.26
N ARG A 112 2.18 -8.75 9.88
CA ARG A 112 1.26 -9.06 8.79
C ARG A 112 -0.17 -8.59 9.11
N GLU A 113 -0.61 -8.81 10.33
CA GLU A 113 -1.94 -8.44 10.81
C GLU A 113 -2.16 -6.92 10.71
N ASP A 114 -1.10 -6.14 10.92
CA ASP A 114 -1.12 -4.68 10.76
C ASP A 114 -1.34 -4.27 9.30
N VAL A 115 -0.74 -4.99 8.35
CA VAL A 115 -0.90 -4.75 6.90
C VAL A 115 -2.27 -5.19 6.42
N ASP A 116 -2.71 -6.39 6.82
CA ASP A 116 -4.03 -6.92 6.48
C ASP A 116 -5.14 -6.00 7.03
N ALA A 117 -4.98 -5.52 8.27
CA ALA A 117 -5.88 -4.53 8.85
C ALA A 117 -5.85 -3.21 8.08
N LEU A 118 -4.68 -2.72 7.65
CA LEU A 118 -4.57 -1.48 6.87
C LEU A 118 -5.29 -1.59 5.52
N ALA A 119 -5.15 -2.72 4.82
CA ALA A 119 -5.85 -2.99 3.57
C ALA A 119 -7.38 -2.98 3.77
N ALA A 120 -7.87 -3.67 4.80
CA ALA A 120 -9.28 -3.72 5.13
C ALA A 120 -9.85 -2.33 5.46
N HIS A 121 -9.14 -1.54 6.27
CA HIS A 121 -9.58 -0.19 6.63
C HIS A 121 -9.54 0.78 5.43
N LEU A 122 -8.59 0.61 4.50
CA LEU A 122 -8.56 1.41 3.28
C LEU A 122 -9.82 1.20 2.44
N ALA A 123 -10.18 -0.07 2.18
CA ALA A 123 -11.38 -0.41 1.41
C ALA A 123 -12.66 0.08 2.11
N GLN A 124 -12.74 -0.07 3.43
CA GLN A 124 -13.86 0.45 4.22
C GLN A 124 -13.96 1.98 4.15
N ALA A 125 -12.85 2.70 4.35
CA ALA A 125 -12.84 4.16 4.35
C ALA A 125 -13.23 4.73 2.96
N VAL A 126 -12.81 4.09 1.87
CA VAL A 126 -13.24 4.45 0.51
C VAL A 126 -14.74 4.21 0.34
N SER A 127 -15.26 3.07 0.80
CA SER A 127 -16.70 2.76 0.76
C SER A 127 -17.51 3.81 1.51
N GLU A 128 -17.09 4.19 2.71
CA GLU A 128 -17.73 5.23 3.52
C GLU A 128 -17.68 6.60 2.84
N ALA A 129 -16.53 6.99 2.29
CA ALA A 129 -16.36 8.25 1.59
C ALA A 129 -17.13 8.34 0.26
N ALA A 130 -17.45 7.21 -0.35
CA ALA A 130 -18.20 7.13 -1.61
C ALA A 130 -19.72 7.09 -1.42
N ARG A 131 -20.23 6.97 -0.18
CA ARG A 131 -21.66 7.05 0.10
C ARG A 131 -22.18 8.48 -0.17
N PRO A 132 -23.37 8.61 -0.76
CA PRO A 132 -24.02 9.91 -0.98
C PRO A 132 -24.42 10.59 0.33
#